data_AF-A0A2N8NJC5-F1
#
_entry.id   AF-A0A2N8NJC5-F1
#
_cell.length_a   1.000
_cell.length_b   1.000
_cell.length_c   1.000
_cell.angle_alpha   90.00
_cell.angle_beta   90.00
_cell.angle_gamma   90.00
#
_symmetry.space_group_name_H-M   'P 1'
#
loop_
_entity.id
_entity.type
_entity.pdbx_description
1 polymer ?
#
loop_
_entity_poly.entity_id
_entity_poly.type
_entity_poly.pdbx_seq_one_letter_code
_entity_poly.pdbx_strand_id
1 'polypeptide(L)'
;MMKTNARLGLFALLLSIVWAACTQDPDVPPRPTPKPDTVAVDSALLGKWYLVGLGTVGDTAVTPIDTASYALEIWREGFLYGDYVNGSYTWMGSTIHIKLHTENEDRMPAQALHYRKALLGVEGYRVDNEHQMRLFYDRGQRYLLFRDQPTIPPPNRAIVPQDLLTTWIFHGYVQIKDGKKTLLRNIDTARLRFNADTTWVLQFLTEQLTGSFRTDGQSMHFTITPPSLRKDPNEAYYLRQALEQVTSYKIHDSELRLYEGGGETYLSFQIAGIEERRIDERICRPWKLVGFGHTAGGSLHIPEEGYNLRERSFMLEFRDNGSLYTHSSTNMFNGDYTVDGQSLRMNVGGGTKVNETKEGLAYIQALYAADRFELQKDGRLKLFYNQGRDYLLFRDGLSLVSSTPPAELLGKWTLIEIRISALPPTVFKPGEQTITFRENGYVDIEGYKLFGGTPSGKQRFGYRPWGGDHTLFIGWTYFIYNQNGEILTLINRAAIDGPNYVFKRLKK
;
A
#
# COMPACT_ATOMS: atom_id res chain seq x y z
N MET A 1 -68.03 -25.52 -12.61
CA MET A 1 -66.65 -25.43 -13.15
C MET A 1 -65.83 -24.60 -12.17
N MET A 2 -65.07 -25.20 -11.26
CA MET A 2 -63.79 -25.89 -11.43
C MET A 2 -62.62 -24.95 -11.76
N LYS A 3 -61.73 -24.83 -10.76
CA LYS A 3 -60.27 -24.55 -10.78
C LYS A 3 -59.78 -23.13 -11.12
N THR A 4 -59.59 -22.34 -10.06
CA THR A 4 -58.46 -21.44 -9.92
C THR A 4 -58.24 -21.19 -8.42
N ASN A 5 -57.23 -21.84 -7.82
CA ASN A 5 -56.54 -21.44 -6.56
C ASN A 5 -55.49 -22.48 -6.10
N ALA A 6 -54.81 -23.17 -7.03
CA ALA A 6 -53.78 -24.16 -6.69
C ALA A 6 -52.35 -23.75 -7.11
N ARG A 7 -52.13 -22.51 -7.58
CA ARG A 7 -50.80 -22.03 -8.02
C ARG A 7 -50.11 -21.03 -7.08
N LEU A 8 -50.79 -20.49 -6.06
CA LEU A 8 -50.11 -19.68 -5.03
C LEU A 8 -49.50 -20.52 -3.90
N GLY A 9 -50.03 -21.71 -3.62
CA GLY A 9 -49.49 -22.58 -2.56
C GLY A 9 -48.15 -23.25 -2.90
N LEU A 10 -47.87 -23.49 -4.19
CA LEU A 10 -46.64 -24.18 -4.61
C LEU A 10 -45.42 -23.25 -4.66
N PHE A 11 -45.62 -21.96 -4.95
CA PHE A 11 -44.55 -20.97 -4.92
C PHE A 11 -44.15 -20.59 -3.48
N ALA A 12 -45.09 -20.60 -2.53
CA ALA A 12 -44.79 -20.40 -1.11
C ALA A 12 -44.01 -21.59 -0.51
N LEU A 13 -44.30 -22.83 -0.93
CA LEU A 13 -43.62 -24.02 -0.44
C LEU A 13 -42.17 -24.15 -1.00
N LEU A 14 -41.93 -23.73 -2.24
CA LEU A 14 -40.59 -23.71 -2.84
C LEU A 14 -39.69 -22.62 -2.23
N LEU A 15 -40.25 -21.48 -1.81
CA LEU A 15 -39.49 -20.46 -1.07
C LEU A 15 -39.11 -20.91 0.36
N SER A 16 -39.92 -21.74 1.03
CA SER A 16 -39.58 -22.28 2.36
C SER A 16 -38.48 -23.34 2.34
N ILE A 17 -38.31 -24.09 1.24
CA ILE A 17 -37.23 -25.09 1.12
C ILE A 17 -35.89 -24.42 0.79
N VAL A 18 -35.90 -23.30 0.05
CA VAL A 18 -34.68 -22.53 -0.25
C VAL A 18 -34.18 -21.74 0.96
N TRP A 19 -35.06 -21.34 1.89
CA TRP A 19 -34.63 -20.67 3.11
C TRP A 19 -34.10 -21.62 4.20
N ALA A 20 -34.57 -22.88 4.22
CA ALA A 20 -34.07 -23.91 5.15
C ALA A 20 -32.74 -24.56 4.72
N ALA A 21 -32.37 -24.48 3.44
CA ALA A 21 -31.12 -25.07 2.91
C ALA A 21 -29.91 -24.12 2.88
N CYS A 22 -30.09 -22.84 3.26
CA CYS A 22 -29.00 -21.85 3.31
C CYS A 22 -28.59 -21.45 4.75
N THR A 23 -29.00 -22.22 5.76
CA THR A 23 -28.60 -22.02 7.17
C THR A 23 -27.93 -23.25 7.77
N GLN A 24 -27.27 -24.07 6.95
CA GLN A 24 -26.30 -25.05 7.45
C GLN A 24 -24.90 -24.44 7.39
N ASP A 25 -24.45 -23.99 8.57
CA ASP A 25 -23.04 -23.84 8.89
C ASP A 25 -22.29 -25.14 8.50
N PRO A 26 -21.09 -25.08 7.91
CA PRO A 26 -20.28 -26.27 7.73
C PRO A 26 -19.97 -26.87 9.11
N ASP A 27 -20.31 -28.15 9.29
CA ASP A 27 -20.18 -28.96 10.51
C ASP A 27 -19.13 -28.46 11.51
N VAL A 28 -19.59 -27.65 12.46
CA VAL A 28 -18.93 -27.50 13.75
C VAL A 28 -19.20 -28.80 14.51
N PRO A 29 -18.18 -29.54 14.99
CA PRO A 29 -18.42 -30.74 15.77
C PRO A 29 -19.33 -30.41 16.97
N PRO A 30 -20.29 -31.28 17.32
CA PRO A 30 -21.31 -30.95 18.31
C PRO A 30 -20.67 -30.57 19.64
N ARG A 31 -21.07 -29.41 20.16
CA ARG A 31 -20.65 -28.91 21.49
C ARG A 31 -21.02 -29.96 22.54
N PRO A 32 -20.06 -30.51 23.31
CA PRO A 32 -20.37 -31.44 24.38
C PRO A 32 -21.29 -30.76 25.40
N THR A 33 -22.33 -31.47 25.85
CA THR A 33 -23.21 -30.99 26.92
C THR A 33 -22.38 -30.64 28.16
N PRO A 34 -22.56 -29.46 28.78
CA PRO A 34 -21.81 -29.11 29.98
C PRO A 34 -22.08 -30.13 31.08
N LYS A 35 -21.04 -30.80 31.58
CA LYS A 35 -21.15 -31.56 32.83
C LYS A 35 -21.27 -30.56 33.98
N PRO A 36 -22.30 -30.67 34.83
CA PRO A 36 -22.47 -29.78 35.97
C PRO A 36 -21.53 -30.23 37.09
N ASP A 37 -20.23 -29.94 36.95
CA ASP A 37 -19.20 -30.05 38.00
C ASP A 37 -17.97 -29.18 37.64
N THR A 38 -18.17 -28.04 36.97
CA THR A 38 -17.06 -27.15 36.61
C THR A 38 -16.70 -26.29 37.82
N VAL A 39 -15.62 -26.69 38.49
CA VAL A 39 -14.86 -25.88 39.44
C VAL A 39 -14.71 -24.46 38.88
N ALA A 40 -14.99 -23.45 39.70
CA ALA A 40 -14.90 -22.04 39.31
C ALA A 40 -13.47 -21.73 38.80
N VAL A 41 -13.32 -21.64 37.47
CA VAL A 41 -12.09 -21.18 36.82
C VAL A 41 -11.88 -19.72 37.20
N ASP A 42 -10.63 -19.35 37.50
CA ASP A 42 -10.26 -17.94 37.71
C ASP A 42 -10.65 -17.13 36.46
N SER A 43 -11.63 -16.22 36.61
CA SER A 43 -12.09 -15.38 35.51
C SER A 43 -10.98 -14.50 34.94
N ALA A 44 -9.93 -14.23 35.71
CA ALA A 44 -8.78 -13.44 35.28
C ALA A 44 -7.88 -14.18 34.27
N LEU A 45 -8.04 -15.51 34.09
CA LEU A 45 -7.36 -16.26 33.04
C LEU A 45 -8.08 -16.18 31.68
N LEU A 46 -9.38 -15.87 31.69
CA LEU A 46 -10.23 -16.02 30.51
C LEU A 46 -10.02 -14.89 29.51
N GLY A 47 -10.19 -15.20 28.23
CA GLY A 47 -10.08 -14.25 27.15
C GLY A 47 -8.80 -14.41 26.34
N LYS A 48 -8.48 -13.37 25.57
CA LYS A 48 -7.40 -13.39 24.59
C LYS A 48 -6.15 -12.73 25.13
N TRP A 49 -5.04 -13.47 25.10
CA TRP A 49 -3.74 -13.07 25.61
C TRP A 49 -2.70 -13.09 24.50
N TYR A 50 -1.81 -12.11 24.49
CA TYR A 50 -0.75 -11.97 23.50
C TYR A 50 0.61 -12.23 24.15
N LEU A 51 1.35 -13.22 23.64
CA LEU A 51 2.67 -13.55 24.18
C LEU A 51 3.64 -12.37 23.97
N VAL A 52 4.27 -11.91 25.04
CA VAL A 52 5.29 -10.84 25.04
C VAL A 52 6.70 -11.42 24.88
N GLY A 53 6.95 -12.59 25.47
CA GLY A 53 8.26 -13.23 25.43
C GLY A 53 8.45 -14.26 26.55
N LEU A 54 9.65 -14.84 26.62
CA LEU A 54 10.05 -15.76 27.69
C LEU A 54 10.99 -15.06 28.66
N GLY A 55 10.72 -15.21 29.96
CA GLY A 55 11.56 -14.69 31.02
C GLY A 55 12.09 -15.78 31.94
N THR A 56 13.13 -15.42 32.69
CA THR A 56 13.66 -16.21 33.81
C THR A 56 13.27 -15.54 35.11
N VAL A 57 12.87 -16.31 36.12
CA VAL A 57 12.54 -15.75 37.44
C VAL A 57 13.80 -15.16 38.07
N GLY A 58 13.76 -13.86 38.37
CA GLY A 58 14.92 -13.09 38.87
C GLY A 58 15.44 -12.06 37.86
N ASP A 59 15.16 -12.24 36.57
CA ASP A 59 15.53 -11.27 35.52
C ASP A 59 14.39 -10.29 35.24
N THR A 60 14.75 -9.02 35.02
CA THR A 60 13.81 -7.96 34.64
C THR A 60 13.57 -7.89 33.12
N ALA A 61 14.41 -8.53 32.33
CA ALA A 61 14.30 -8.58 30.88
C ALA A 61 13.70 -9.91 30.41
N VAL A 62 12.77 -9.86 29.46
CA VAL A 62 12.26 -11.04 28.75
C VAL A 62 12.90 -11.12 27.38
N THR A 63 13.20 -12.33 26.91
CA THR A 63 13.57 -12.56 25.51
C THR A 63 12.32 -12.37 24.66
N PRO A 64 12.27 -11.32 23.82
CA PRO A 64 11.07 -11.01 23.04
C PRO A 64 10.82 -12.10 22.01
N ILE A 65 9.55 -12.49 21.88
CA ILE A 65 9.02 -13.26 20.76
C ILE A 65 8.01 -12.36 20.05
N ASP A 66 7.95 -12.40 18.72
CA ASP A 66 7.02 -11.57 17.94
C ASP A 66 5.57 -11.68 18.47
N THR A 67 5.11 -10.60 19.10
CA THR A 67 3.94 -10.60 20.00
C THR A 67 2.61 -10.58 19.26
N ALA A 68 2.63 -10.35 17.95
CA ALA A 68 1.44 -10.25 17.10
C ALA A 68 1.07 -11.58 16.40
N SER A 69 1.88 -12.62 16.58
CA SER A 69 1.73 -13.93 15.91
C SER A 69 1.26 -15.03 16.88
N TYR A 70 1.52 -14.91 18.18
CA TYR A 70 1.18 -15.93 19.19
C TYR A 70 0.15 -15.41 20.19
N ALA A 71 -1.11 -15.39 19.76
CA ALA A 71 -2.24 -15.19 20.66
C ALA A 71 -2.66 -16.54 21.28
N LEU A 72 -2.99 -16.51 22.56
CA LEU A 72 -3.56 -17.62 23.32
C LEU A 72 -4.93 -17.18 23.83
N GLU A 73 -5.98 -17.86 23.38
CA GLU A 73 -7.34 -17.60 23.81
C GLU A 73 -7.80 -18.70 24.75
N ILE A 74 -8.09 -18.35 26.01
CA ILE A 74 -8.45 -19.30 27.07
C ILE A 74 -9.94 -19.20 27.35
N TRP A 75 -10.63 -20.33 27.19
CA TRP A 75 -12.08 -20.44 27.31
C TRP A 75 -12.48 -21.07 28.64
N ARG A 76 -13.65 -20.68 29.17
CA ARG A 76 -14.16 -21.16 30.46
C ARG A 76 -14.37 -22.67 30.48
N GLU A 77 -14.64 -23.24 29.32
CA GLU A 77 -14.94 -24.66 29.11
C GLU A 77 -13.70 -25.56 29.14
N GLY A 78 -12.52 -25.04 29.47
CA GLY A 78 -11.28 -25.82 29.57
C GLY A 78 -10.55 -25.98 28.23
N PHE A 79 -10.83 -25.13 27.25
CA PHE A 79 -10.17 -25.12 25.94
C PHE A 79 -9.24 -23.92 25.80
N LEU A 80 -8.21 -24.09 24.99
CA LEU A 80 -7.30 -23.03 24.61
C LEU A 80 -7.04 -23.07 23.11
N TYR A 81 -6.98 -21.90 22.49
CA TYR A 81 -6.80 -21.74 21.05
C TYR A 81 -5.63 -20.80 20.76
N GLY A 82 -4.88 -21.09 19.70
CA GLY A 82 -3.75 -20.28 19.26
C GLY A 82 -3.02 -20.93 18.10
N ASP A 83 -2.19 -20.15 17.41
CA ASP A 83 -1.40 -20.63 16.27
C ASP A 83 -0.46 -21.78 16.72
N TYR A 84 -0.61 -22.95 16.10
CA TYR A 84 0.06 -24.22 16.46
C TYR A 84 -0.16 -24.73 17.90
N VAL A 85 -1.08 -24.16 18.68
CA VAL A 85 -1.21 -24.48 20.13
C VAL A 85 -2.65 -24.71 20.56
N ASN A 86 -3.51 -25.22 19.69
CA ASN A 86 -4.87 -25.61 20.08
C ASN A 86 -4.86 -26.80 21.05
N GLY A 87 -5.73 -26.79 22.05
CA GLY A 87 -5.79 -27.86 23.04
C GLY A 87 -6.80 -27.65 24.16
N SER A 88 -6.54 -28.32 25.28
CA SER A 88 -7.31 -28.19 26.51
C SER A 88 -6.42 -27.90 27.71
N TYR A 89 -7.01 -27.40 28.80
CA TYR A 89 -6.33 -27.22 30.06
C TYR A 89 -7.17 -27.74 31.24
N THR A 90 -6.48 -28.14 32.30
CA THR A 90 -7.08 -28.35 33.62
C THR A 90 -6.49 -27.36 34.61
N TRP A 91 -7.30 -26.97 35.59
CA TRP A 91 -6.98 -25.92 36.55
C TRP A 91 -7.25 -26.38 37.97
N MET A 92 -6.33 -26.09 38.90
CA MET A 92 -6.51 -26.34 40.33
C MET A 92 -5.78 -25.28 41.16
N GLY A 93 -6.49 -24.20 41.53
CA GLY A 93 -5.91 -23.13 42.33
C GLY A 93 -4.87 -22.32 41.54
N SER A 94 -3.58 -22.45 41.88
CA SER A 94 -2.48 -21.77 41.17
C SER A 94 -1.80 -22.63 40.10
N THR A 95 -2.25 -23.88 39.92
CA THR A 95 -1.70 -24.79 38.91
C THR A 95 -2.59 -24.82 37.67
N ILE A 96 -1.95 -24.85 36.51
CA ILE A 96 -2.59 -25.04 35.22
C ILE A 96 -1.79 -26.09 34.45
N HIS A 97 -2.48 -27.07 33.89
CA HIS A 97 -1.87 -28.10 33.05
C HIS A 97 -2.47 -28.03 31.66
N ILE A 98 -1.61 -27.86 30.67
CA ILE A 98 -1.97 -27.65 29.27
C ILE A 98 -1.70 -28.92 28.48
N LYS A 99 -2.68 -29.36 27.69
CA LYS A 99 -2.57 -30.47 26.76
C LYS A 99 -2.92 -29.99 25.36
N LEU A 100 -1.93 -30.02 24.46
CA LEU A 100 -2.10 -29.56 23.08
C LEU A 100 -2.45 -30.72 22.14
N HIS A 101 -3.20 -30.43 21.07
CA HIS A 101 -3.45 -31.37 19.97
C HIS A 101 -2.17 -31.69 19.21
N THR A 102 -2.10 -32.87 18.59
CA THR A 102 -0.94 -33.27 17.77
C THR A 102 -0.79 -32.34 16.56
N GLU A 103 0.44 -31.85 16.33
CA GLU A 103 0.82 -31.00 15.21
C GLU A 103 2.09 -31.55 14.54
N ASN A 104 2.34 -31.23 13.27
CA ASN A 104 3.56 -31.65 12.59
C ASN A 104 4.75 -30.75 12.98
N GLU A 105 5.53 -31.19 13.97
CA GLU A 105 6.68 -30.42 14.48
C GLU A 105 7.78 -30.18 13.44
N ASP A 106 7.97 -31.08 12.47
CA ASP A 106 9.01 -30.97 11.43
C ASP A 106 8.76 -29.81 10.46
N ARG A 107 7.50 -29.35 10.37
CA ARG A 107 7.09 -28.22 9.52
C ARG A 107 6.86 -26.93 10.31
N MET A 108 7.08 -26.96 11.63
CA MET A 108 6.80 -25.85 12.51
C MET A 108 8.01 -24.89 12.57
N PRO A 109 7.79 -23.56 12.51
CA PRO A 109 8.87 -22.59 12.74
C PRO A 109 9.56 -22.83 14.10
N ALA A 110 10.88 -22.67 14.18
CA ALA A 110 11.65 -22.96 15.40
C ALA A 110 11.13 -22.20 16.63
N GLN A 111 10.68 -20.95 16.45
CA GLN A 111 10.09 -20.13 17.51
C GLN A 111 8.71 -20.65 17.96
N ALA A 112 7.85 -21.06 17.02
CA ALA A 112 6.56 -21.67 17.32
C ALA A 112 6.74 -23.01 18.05
N LEU A 113 7.73 -23.81 17.64
CA LEU A 113 8.08 -25.06 18.31
C LEU A 113 8.60 -24.82 19.73
N HIS A 114 9.42 -23.78 19.92
CA HIS A 114 9.92 -23.38 21.25
C HIS A 114 8.77 -22.93 22.17
N TYR A 115 7.87 -22.08 21.66
CA TYR A 115 6.67 -21.63 22.37
C TYR A 115 5.76 -22.80 22.74
N ARG A 116 5.46 -23.68 21.78
CA ARG A 116 4.63 -24.88 21.98
C ARG A 116 5.20 -25.80 23.07
N LYS A 117 6.52 -26.03 23.05
CA LYS A 117 7.21 -26.83 24.08
C LYS A 117 7.16 -26.16 25.45
N ALA A 118 7.30 -24.83 25.51
CA ALA A 118 7.16 -24.09 26.76
C ALA A 118 5.73 -24.20 27.33
N LEU A 119 4.69 -24.07 26.49
CA LEU A 119 3.30 -24.25 26.91
C LEU A 119 2.99 -25.64 27.46
N LEU A 120 3.51 -26.69 26.81
CA LEU A 120 3.37 -28.08 27.30
C LEU A 120 4.05 -28.31 28.66
N GLY A 121 5.05 -27.50 28.99
CA GLY A 121 5.77 -27.56 30.27
C GLY A 121 5.17 -26.68 31.37
N VAL A 122 4.07 -25.96 31.10
CA VAL A 122 3.45 -25.08 32.09
C VAL A 122 2.88 -25.90 33.24
N GLU A 123 3.19 -25.47 34.46
CA GLU A 123 2.73 -26.09 35.70
C GLU A 123 2.04 -25.10 36.65
N GLY A 124 2.21 -23.80 36.41
CA GLY A 124 1.63 -22.76 37.25
C GLY A 124 1.34 -21.48 36.47
N TYR A 125 0.52 -20.62 37.04
CA TYR A 125 0.25 -19.29 36.48
C TYR A 125 0.19 -18.23 37.56
N ARG A 126 0.32 -16.98 37.14
CA ARG A 126 0.03 -15.81 37.97
C ARG A 126 -0.49 -14.69 37.09
N VAL A 127 -1.65 -14.15 37.42
CA VAL A 127 -2.13 -12.91 36.84
C VAL A 127 -1.58 -11.77 37.69
N ASP A 128 -0.69 -10.96 37.12
CA ASP A 128 -0.07 -9.84 37.84
C ASP A 128 -1.06 -8.66 37.97
N ASN A 129 -1.88 -8.45 36.94
CA ASN A 129 -2.98 -7.48 36.87
C ASN A 129 -3.91 -7.81 35.68
N GLU A 130 -4.99 -7.04 35.50
CA GLU A 130 -5.97 -7.22 34.41
C GLU A 130 -5.34 -7.24 33.00
N HIS A 131 -4.15 -6.67 32.84
CA HIS A 131 -3.45 -6.55 31.58
C HIS A 131 -2.25 -7.48 31.39
N GLN A 132 -1.90 -8.30 32.40
CA GLN A 132 -0.66 -9.07 32.37
C GLN A 132 -0.76 -10.40 33.11
N MET A 133 -0.36 -11.47 32.41
CA MET A 133 -0.34 -12.84 32.92
C MET A 133 1.03 -13.49 32.71
N ARG A 134 1.43 -14.36 33.63
CA ARG A 134 2.60 -15.23 33.49
C ARG A 134 2.20 -16.70 33.60
N LEU A 135 2.70 -17.51 32.67
CA LEU A 135 2.62 -18.97 32.76
C LEU A 135 4.01 -19.52 33.08
N PHE A 136 4.15 -20.21 34.20
CA PHE A 136 5.42 -20.71 34.70
C PHE A 136 5.65 -22.15 34.25
N TYR A 137 6.87 -22.42 33.82
CA TYR A 137 7.34 -23.73 33.39
C TYR A 137 8.77 -23.96 33.91
N ASP A 138 9.29 -25.17 33.74
CA ASP A 138 10.65 -25.54 34.16
C ASP A 138 10.86 -25.36 35.69
N ARG A 139 9.99 -25.98 36.49
CA ARG A 139 9.98 -25.91 37.97
C ARG A 139 9.85 -24.49 38.50
N GLY A 140 9.05 -23.68 37.81
CA GLY A 140 8.83 -22.27 38.11
C GLY A 140 10.02 -21.35 37.89
N GLN A 141 11.12 -21.82 37.28
CA GLN A 141 12.30 -20.99 37.02
C GLN A 141 12.13 -20.11 35.77
N ARG A 142 11.20 -20.45 34.88
CA ARG A 142 10.96 -19.73 33.63
C ARG A 142 9.48 -19.40 33.49
N TYR A 143 9.18 -18.35 32.74
CA TYR A 143 7.80 -17.95 32.49
C TYR A 143 7.58 -17.43 31.08
N LEU A 144 6.39 -17.70 30.55
CA LEU A 144 5.82 -17.03 29.39
C LEU A 144 5.09 -15.79 29.89
N LEU A 145 5.44 -14.61 29.38
CA LEU A 145 4.77 -13.35 29.69
C LEU A 145 3.69 -13.06 28.66
N PHE A 146 2.48 -12.74 29.10
CA PHE A 146 1.33 -12.43 28.26
C PHE A 146 0.70 -11.08 28.64
N ARG A 147 0.04 -10.43 27.68
CA ARG A 147 -0.78 -9.22 27.90
C ARG A 147 -2.15 -9.31 27.23
N ASP A 148 -3.14 -8.63 27.77
CA ASP A 148 -4.54 -8.61 27.28
C ASP A 148 -4.70 -7.76 26.01
N GLN A 149 -3.78 -6.83 25.79
CA GLN A 149 -3.59 -6.10 24.54
C GLN A 149 -2.29 -6.55 23.88
N PRO A 150 -2.24 -6.63 22.54
CA PRO A 150 -0.97 -6.79 21.86
C PRO A 150 -0.08 -5.63 22.30
N THR A 151 1.13 -5.93 22.78
CA THR A 151 2.15 -4.89 22.91
C THR A 151 2.28 -4.24 21.55
N ILE A 152 1.82 -2.98 21.45
CA ILE A 152 2.21 -2.11 20.35
C ILE A 152 3.74 -2.18 20.34
N PRO A 153 4.37 -2.75 19.30
CA PRO A 153 5.81 -2.85 19.29
C PRO A 153 6.36 -1.43 19.43
N PRO A 154 7.38 -1.18 20.28
CA PRO A 154 8.23 -0.01 20.09
C PRO A 154 8.72 0.02 18.62
N PRO A 155 9.13 1.19 18.09
CA PRO A 155 9.07 1.60 16.69
C PRO A 155 10.03 0.88 15.71
N ASN A 156 10.23 -0.42 15.84
CA ASN A 156 10.85 -1.28 14.85
C ASN A 156 9.81 -2.27 14.35
N ARG A 157 8.97 -1.82 13.41
CA ARG A 157 8.50 -2.73 12.36
C ARG A 157 9.76 -3.36 11.76
N ALA A 158 9.72 -4.65 11.44
CA ALA A 158 10.66 -5.17 10.45
C ALA A 158 10.55 -4.24 9.24
N ILE A 159 11.64 -3.53 8.92
CA ILE A 159 11.70 -2.65 7.76
C ILE A 159 11.46 -3.58 6.59
N VAL A 160 10.33 -3.43 5.89
CA VAL A 160 10.16 -4.12 4.60
C VAL A 160 11.39 -3.73 3.77
N PRO A 161 12.26 -4.69 3.38
CA PRO A 161 13.46 -4.36 2.63
C PRO A 161 13.10 -3.47 1.46
N GLN A 162 13.85 -2.38 1.29
CA GLN A 162 13.59 -1.39 0.23
C GLN A 162 13.60 -2.04 -1.17
N ASP A 163 14.36 -3.12 -1.32
CA ASP A 163 14.43 -3.87 -2.57
C ASP A 163 13.15 -4.66 -2.86
N LEU A 164 12.33 -5.01 -1.85
CA LEU A 164 11.00 -5.61 -2.06
C LEU A 164 9.97 -4.60 -2.55
N LEU A 165 10.14 -3.32 -2.21
CA LEU A 165 9.19 -2.23 -2.49
C LEU A 165 9.30 -1.77 -3.96
N THR A 166 9.25 -2.72 -4.88
CA THR A 166 9.30 -2.55 -6.33
C THR A 166 8.19 -3.38 -6.97
N THR A 167 7.93 -3.18 -8.25
CA THR A 167 7.05 -4.05 -9.02
C THR A 167 7.83 -5.25 -9.56
N TRP A 168 7.39 -6.44 -9.18
CA TRP A 168 7.96 -7.71 -9.58
C TRP A 168 7.08 -8.39 -10.63
N ILE A 169 7.64 -8.77 -11.77
CA ILE A 169 6.96 -9.47 -12.85
C ILE A 169 7.18 -10.97 -12.67
N PHE A 170 6.11 -11.74 -12.59
CA PHE A 170 6.17 -13.19 -12.49
C PHE A 170 6.90 -13.77 -13.70
N HIS A 171 7.99 -14.50 -13.45
CA HIS A 171 8.83 -15.10 -14.47
C HIS A 171 8.53 -16.59 -14.67
N GLY A 172 8.11 -17.26 -13.59
CA GLY A 172 7.70 -18.66 -13.63
C GLY A 172 7.97 -19.40 -12.33
N TYR A 173 7.56 -20.65 -12.32
CA TYR A 173 7.79 -21.58 -11.23
C TYR A 173 9.07 -22.38 -11.48
N VAL A 174 9.97 -22.46 -10.51
CA VAL A 174 11.24 -23.15 -10.64
C VAL A 174 11.32 -24.33 -9.69
N GLN A 175 11.54 -25.53 -10.24
CA GLN A 175 11.90 -26.72 -9.47
C GLN A 175 13.38 -27.05 -9.66
N ILE A 176 14.04 -27.38 -8.56
CA ILE A 176 15.38 -27.95 -8.54
C ILE A 176 15.24 -29.40 -8.08
N LYS A 177 15.43 -30.35 -9.02
CA LYS A 177 15.42 -31.78 -8.71
C LYS A 177 16.71 -32.40 -9.23
N ASP A 178 17.42 -33.15 -8.39
CA ASP A 178 18.69 -33.80 -8.73
C ASP A 178 19.74 -32.82 -9.31
N GLY A 179 19.77 -31.58 -8.79
CA GLY A 179 20.64 -30.50 -9.27
C GLY A 179 20.23 -29.88 -10.62
N LYS A 180 19.17 -30.37 -11.26
CA LYS A 180 18.64 -29.83 -12.53
C LYS A 180 17.55 -28.79 -12.26
N LYS A 181 17.78 -27.56 -12.72
CA LYS A 181 16.82 -26.45 -12.68
C LYS A 181 15.84 -26.55 -13.85
N THR A 182 14.54 -26.62 -13.55
CA THR A 182 13.46 -26.60 -14.56
C THR A 182 12.58 -25.39 -14.31
N LEU A 183 12.43 -24.53 -15.32
CA LEU A 183 11.53 -23.37 -15.30
C LEU A 183 10.23 -23.75 -16.01
N LEU A 184 9.12 -23.68 -15.27
CA LEU A 184 7.78 -23.88 -15.78
C LEU A 184 7.12 -22.50 -15.94
N ARG A 185 6.93 -22.08 -17.20
CA ARG A 185 6.16 -20.88 -17.55
C ARG A 185 4.76 -21.32 -17.93
N ASN A 186 3.76 -20.92 -17.16
CA ASN A 186 2.39 -21.37 -17.35
C ASN A 186 1.35 -20.28 -17.03
N ILE A 187 1.75 -19.01 -16.98
CA ILE A 187 0.84 -17.91 -16.64
C ILE A 187 1.18 -16.72 -17.55
N ASP A 188 0.15 -16.01 -18.01
CA ASP A 188 0.31 -14.67 -18.55
C ASP A 188 0.89 -13.71 -17.50
N THR A 189 1.57 -12.65 -17.95
CA THR A 189 2.29 -11.67 -17.11
C THR A 189 1.51 -11.26 -15.85
N ALA A 190 1.96 -11.72 -14.68
CA ALA A 190 1.43 -11.31 -13.38
C ALA A 190 2.39 -10.32 -12.70
N ARG A 191 1.86 -9.28 -12.06
CA ARG A 191 2.65 -8.24 -11.39
C ARG A 191 2.44 -8.28 -9.88
N LEU A 192 3.44 -8.73 -9.14
CA LEU A 192 3.47 -8.74 -7.69
C LEU A 192 4.07 -7.42 -7.19
N ARG A 193 3.40 -6.80 -6.22
CA ARG A 193 3.84 -5.58 -5.59
C ARG A 193 3.69 -5.67 -4.08
N PHE A 194 4.76 -5.36 -3.36
CA PHE A 194 4.75 -5.23 -1.91
C PHE A 194 4.57 -3.75 -1.55
N ASN A 195 3.76 -3.50 -0.53
CA ASN A 195 3.53 -2.18 0.03
C ASN A 195 4.20 -2.09 1.40
N ALA A 196 4.69 -0.90 1.75
CA ALA A 196 5.40 -0.67 3.02
C ALA A 196 4.51 -0.80 4.27
N ASP A 197 3.18 -0.82 4.10
CA ASP A 197 2.22 -1.12 5.17
C ASP A 197 2.02 -2.62 5.39
N THR A 198 2.94 -3.46 4.90
CA THR A 198 2.89 -4.92 5.00
C THR A 198 1.72 -5.56 4.23
N THR A 199 1.17 -4.85 3.24
CA THR A 199 0.21 -5.41 2.27
C THR A 199 0.87 -5.73 0.94
N TRP A 200 0.28 -6.61 0.16
CA TRP A 200 0.74 -6.90 -1.19
C TRP A 200 -0.43 -6.99 -2.15
N VAL A 201 -0.12 -6.80 -3.41
CA VAL A 201 -1.05 -6.84 -4.53
C VAL A 201 -0.41 -7.67 -5.63
N LEU A 202 -1.12 -8.68 -6.12
CA LEU A 202 -0.75 -9.43 -7.31
C LEU A 202 -1.80 -9.18 -8.39
N GLN A 203 -1.40 -8.50 -9.45
CA GLN A 203 -2.26 -8.11 -10.55
C GLN A 203 -2.07 -9.06 -11.74
N PHE A 204 -3.17 -9.63 -12.22
CA PHE A 204 -3.27 -10.33 -13.49
C PHE A 204 -3.97 -9.44 -14.54
N LEU A 205 -4.03 -9.90 -15.79
CA LEU A 205 -4.75 -9.21 -16.88
C LEU A 205 -6.23 -8.95 -16.56
N THR A 206 -6.89 -9.91 -15.91
CA THR A 206 -8.35 -9.87 -15.67
C THR A 206 -8.72 -9.79 -14.19
N GLU A 207 -7.78 -10.03 -13.28
CA GLU A 207 -8.05 -10.25 -11.86
C GLU A 207 -6.94 -9.67 -10.97
N GLN A 208 -7.24 -9.50 -9.68
CA GLN A 208 -6.30 -9.00 -8.69
C GLN A 208 -6.43 -9.82 -7.40
N LEU A 209 -5.29 -10.25 -6.86
CA LEU A 209 -5.18 -10.82 -5.53
C LEU A 209 -4.55 -9.78 -4.60
N THR A 210 -5.03 -9.72 -3.37
CA THR A 210 -4.49 -8.82 -2.35
C THR A 210 -4.36 -9.55 -1.02
N GLY A 211 -3.50 -9.03 -0.17
CA GLY A 211 -3.28 -9.64 1.12
C GLY A 211 -2.32 -8.84 1.98
N SER A 212 -1.94 -9.42 3.11
CA SER A 212 -0.83 -8.96 3.94
C SER A 212 0.34 -9.93 3.86
N PHE A 213 1.53 -9.45 4.17
CA PHE A 213 2.72 -10.28 4.29
C PHE A 213 3.53 -9.88 5.52
N ARG A 214 4.30 -10.80 6.07
CA ARG A 214 5.26 -10.54 7.15
C ARG A 214 6.63 -11.02 6.70
N THR A 215 7.68 -10.33 7.15
CA THR A 215 9.07 -10.70 6.87
C THR A 215 9.95 -10.36 8.08
N ASP A 216 10.91 -11.23 8.41
CA ASP A 216 11.82 -11.10 9.57
C ASP A 216 13.30 -11.27 9.18
N GLY A 217 13.70 -10.71 8.03
CA GLY A 217 15.02 -10.95 7.46
C GLY A 217 14.86 -11.76 6.19
N GLN A 218 15.13 -13.07 6.22
CA GLN A 218 14.98 -13.94 5.05
C GLN A 218 13.68 -14.77 5.03
N SER A 219 12.89 -14.79 6.11
CA SER A 219 11.57 -15.41 6.05
C SER A 219 10.54 -14.48 5.42
N MET A 220 9.50 -15.06 4.83
CA MET A 220 8.35 -14.32 4.32
C MET A 220 7.10 -15.21 4.40
N HIS A 221 6.01 -14.63 4.88
CA HIS A 221 4.72 -15.30 4.98
C HIS A 221 3.62 -14.43 4.40
N PHE A 222 2.78 -15.00 3.54
CA PHE A 222 1.64 -14.31 2.93
C PHE A 222 0.34 -14.69 3.63
N THR A 223 -0.54 -13.72 3.80
CA THR A 223 -1.93 -13.88 4.19
C THR A 223 -2.78 -13.27 3.08
N ILE A 224 -3.80 -13.99 2.63
CA ILE A 224 -4.63 -13.56 1.49
C ILE A 224 -5.95 -13.01 2.01
N THR A 225 -6.31 -11.80 1.59
CA THR A 225 -7.60 -11.19 1.94
C THR A 225 -8.67 -11.73 0.98
N PRO A 226 -9.77 -12.36 1.47
CA PRO A 226 -10.87 -12.81 0.60
C PRO A 226 -11.59 -11.61 -0.07
N PRO A 227 -12.17 -11.74 -1.28
CA PRO A 227 -13.20 -12.76 -1.54
C PRO A 227 -13.08 -13.54 -2.88
N SER A 228 -13.57 -14.78 -2.85
CA SER A 228 -14.05 -15.62 -3.97
C SER A 228 -13.43 -15.43 -5.36
N LEU A 229 -12.34 -16.15 -5.64
CA LEU A 229 -12.12 -16.67 -7.00
C LEU A 229 -13.08 -17.83 -7.25
N ARG A 230 -13.50 -18.03 -8.51
CA ARG A 230 -14.23 -19.23 -8.91
C ARG A 230 -13.46 -20.47 -8.45
N LYS A 231 -14.19 -21.49 -8.00
CA LYS A 231 -13.64 -22.81 -7.62
C LYS A 231 -13.10 -23.61 -8.82
N ASP A 232 -13.12 -23.04 -10.03
CA ASP A 232 -12.52 -23.66 -11.19
C ASP A 232 -10.99 -23.51 -11.09
N PRO A 233 -10.22 -24.61 -11.21
CA PRO A 233 -8.77 -24.54 -11.19
C PRO A 233 -8.27 -23.71 -12.38
N ASN A 234 -8.00 -22.42 -12.13
CA ASN A 234 -7.34 -21.52 -13.06
C ASN A 234 -5.91 -21.23 -12.58
N GLU A 235 -5.10 -20.60 -13.42
CA GLU A 235 -3.68 -20.36 -13.13
C GLU A 235 -3.46 -19.44 -11.91
N ALA A 236 -4.38 -18.52 -11.65
CA ALA A 236 -4.39 -17.67 -10.44
C ALA A 236 -4.61 -18.49 -9.15
N TYR A 237 -5.39 -19.58 -9.22
CA TYR A 237 -5.59 -20.51 -8.11
C TYR A 237 -4.28 -21.21 -7.71
N TYR A 238 -3.47 -21.67 -8.67
CA TYR A 238 -2.20 -22.33 -8.36
C TYR A 238 -1.14 -21.37 -7.84
N LEU A 239 -1.03 -20.17 -8.42
CA LEU A 239 -0.10 -19.14 -7.92
C LEU A 239 -0.47 -18.67 -6.51
N ARG A 240 -1.78 -18.60 -6.21
CA ARG A 240 -2.29 -18.36 -4.86
C ARG A 240 -1.82 -19.44 -3.88
N GLN A 241 -2.03 -20.72 -4.20
CA GLN A 241 -1.60 -21.82 -3.35
C GLN A 241 -0.09 -21.78 -3.10
N ALA A 242 0.70 -21.50 -4.13
CA ALA A 242 2.14 -21.35 -4.02
C ALA A 242 2.54 -20.21 -3.06
N LEU A 243 1.89 -19.03 -3.16
CA LEU A 243 2.12 -17.91 -2.24
C LEU A 243 1.81 -18.25 -0.78
N GLU A 244 0.74 -19.02 -0.52
CA GLU A 244 0.38 -19.50 0.83
C GLU A 244 1.43 -20.47 1.41
N GLN A 245 2.23 -21.13 0.56
CA GLN A 245 3.30 -22.05 0.96
C GLN A 245 4.68 -21.39 1.08
N VAL A 246 4.80 -20.09 0.79
CA VAL A 246 6.08 -19.39 0.91
C VAL A 246 6.52 -19.32 2.37
N THR A 247 7.78 -19.66 2.60
CA THR A 247 8.42 -19.66 3.93
C THR A 247 9.62 -18.74 3.99
N SER A 248 10.27 -18.47 2.84
CA SER A 248 11.44 -17.61 2.76
C SER A 248 11.58 -16.97 1.39
N TYR A 249 12.43 -15.96 1.29
CA TYR A 249 12.71 -15.28 0.04
C TYR A 249 14.19 -14.93 -0.09
N LYS A 250 14.63 -14.73 -1.33
CA LYS A 250 15.93 -14.14 -1.66
C LYS A 250 15.76 -13.11 -2.76
N ILE A 251 16.46 -12.00 -2.61
CA ILE A 251 16.57 -10.98 -3.65
C ILE A 251 17.97 -11.07 -4.24
N HIS A 252 18.00 -11.19 -5.56
CA HIS A 252 19.17 -10.99 -6.39
C HIS A 252 18.92 -9.74 -7.24
N ASP A 253 19.96 -9.08 -7.76
CA ASP A 253 19.91 -7.74 -8.39
C ASP A 253 18.69 -7.45 -9.28
N SER A 254 18.19 -8.45 -10.01
CA SER A 254 17.00 -8.35 -10.86
C SER A 254 15.97 -9.46 -10.65
N GLU A 255 16.10 -10.29 -9.62
CA GLU A 255 15.25 -11.47 -9.41
C GLU A 255 14.85 -11.63 -7.94
N LEU A 256 13.55 -11.69 -7.68
CA LEU A 256 12.96 -12.13 -6.42
C LEU A 256 12.62 -13.61 -6.51
N ARG A 257 13.10 -14.38 -5.55
CA ARG A 257 12.78 -15.80 -5.40
C ARG A 257 11.98 -16.00 -4.11
N LEU A 258 10.77 -16.53 -4.21
CA LEU A 258 9.94 -16.91 -3.06
C LEU A 258 9.95 -18.43 -2.92
N TYR A 259 10.54 -18.94 -1.86
CA TYR A 259 10.74 -20.37 -1.65
C TYR A 259 9.57 -21.00 -0.90
N GLU A 260 9.09 -22.10 -1.46
CA GLU A 260 8.14 -23.00 -0.81
C GLU A 260 8.91 -23.95 0.11
N GLY A 261 8.37 -24.26 1.29
CA GLY A 261 9.10 -24.97 2.36
C GLY A 261 9.98 -26.13 1.87
N GLY A 262 11.27 -26.11 2.23
CA GLY A 262 12.27 -27.12 1.83
C GLY A 262 13.34 -26.64 0.83
N GLY A 263 13.20 -25.45 0.23
CA GLY A 263 14.27 -24.78 -0.53
C GLY A 263 14.55 -25.33 -1.95
N GLU A 264 13.94 -26.45 -2.32
CA GLU A 264 14.08 -27.09 -3.64
C GLU A 264 13.17 -26.50 -4.72
N THR A 265 12.19 -25.70 -4.32
CA THR A 265 11.20 -25.11 -5.23
C THR A 265 10.92 -23.65 -4.88
N TYR A 266 10.80 -22.78 -5.89
CA TYR A 266 10.51 -21.37 -5.70
C TYR A 266 9.76 -20.73 -6.86
N LEU A 267 8.98 -19.70 -6.53
CA LEU A 267 8.45 -18.74 -7.49
C LEU A 267 9.54 -17.74 -7.86
N SER A 268 9.78 -17.55 -9.14
CA SER A 268 10.71 -16.55 -9.66
C SER A 268 9.95 -15.36 -10.20
N PHE A 269 10.36 -14.17 -9.77
CA PHE A 269 9.90 -12.90 -10.30
C PHE A 269 11.11 -12.08 -10.74
N GLN A 270 10.98 -11.37 -11.85
CA GLN A 270 11.98 -10.42 -12.31
C GLN A 270 11.56 -9.00 -11.94
N ILE A 271 12.50 -8.13 -11.63
CA ILE A 271 12.18 -6.71 -11.48
C ILE A 271 11.55 -6.22 -12.79
N ALA A 272 10.49 -5.41 -12.71
CA ALA A 272 9.96 -4.76 -13.89
C ALA A 272 11.07 -3.94 -14.55
N GLY A 273 11.41 -4.26 -15.80
CA GLY A 273 12.46 -3.55 -16.54
C GLY A 273 12.21 -2.05 -16.56
N ILE A 274 13.27 -1.26 -16.68
CA ILE A 274 13.28 0.21 -16.64
C ILE A 274 12.25 0.85 -17.60
N GLU A 275 11.83 0.15 -18.65
CA GLU A 275 10.82 0.61 -19.61
C GLU A 275 9.39 0.68 -19.06
N GLU A 276 9.10 0.10 -17.88
CA GLU A 276 7.78 0.17 -17.23
C GLU A 276 7.78 0.91 -15.88
N ARG A 277 8.83 1.66 -15.52
CA ARG A 277 8.74 2.69 -14.48
C ARG A 277 7.90 3.86 -14.99
N ARG A 278 6.63 3.62 -15.28
CA ARG A 278 5.68 4.69 -15.56
C ARG A 278 5.47 5.45 -14.27
N ILE A 279 5.99 6.67 -14.25
CA ILE A 279 5.61 7.69 -13.29
C ILE A 279 4.08 7.75 -13.29
N ASP A 280 3.46 7.68 -12.12
CA ASP A 280 2.02 7.91 -12.01
C ASP A 280 1.75 9.38 -12.36
N GLU A 281 1.39 9.64 -13.61
CA GLU A 281 1.23 11.01 -14.13
C GLU A 281 0.28 11.86 -13.28
N ARG A 282 -0.63 11.25 -12.51
CA ARG A 282 -1.55 11.98 -11.62
C ARG A 282 -0.83 12.74 -10.51
N ILE A 283 0.38 12.33 -10.12
CA ILE A 283 1.20 13.07 -9.15
C ILE A 283 2.00 14.22 -9.77
N CYS A 284 2.10 14.28 -11.11
CA CYS A 284 2.97 15.21 -11.84
C CYS A 284 2.45 16.65 -11.92
N ARG A 285 2.09 17.27 -10.79
CA ARG A 285 1.53 18.63 -10.72
C ARG A 285 2.09 19.41 -9.53
N PRO A 286 1.83 20.72 -9.46
CA PRO A 286 2.09 21.49 -8.25
C PRO A 286 1.20 21.04 -7.09
N TRP A 287 1.82 20.81 -5.94
CA TRP A 287 1.23 20.42 -4.67
C TRP A 287 1.58 21.47 -3.61
N LYS A 288 0.64 21.79 -2.72
CA LYS A 288 0.87 22.68 -1.57
C LYS A 288 0.72 21.89 -0.28
N LEU A 289 1.71 21.99 0.61
CA LEU A 289 1.64 21.37 1.92
C LEU A 289 0.45 21.92 2.72
N VAL A 290 -0.30 21.03 3.33
CA VAL A 290 -1.37 21.29 4.29
C VAL A 290 -0.84 21.12 5.71
N GLY A 291 -0.03 20.08 5.94
CA GLY A 291 0.68 19.91 7.21
C GLY A 291 1.36 18.56 7.40
N PHE A 292 1.97 18.39 8.57
CA PHE A 292 2.63 17.18 9.04
C PHE A 292 1.65 16.35 9.85
N GLY A 293 1.38 15.12 9.42
CA GLY A 293 0.43 14.22 10.07
C GLY A 293 1.12 13.02 10.70
N HIS A 294 0.53 12.52 11.78
CA HIS A 294 0.88 11.22 12.36
C HIS A 294 -0.17 10.18 12.00
N THR A 295 0.27 8.98 11.59
CA THR A 295 -0.63 7.90 11.17
C THR A 295 -1.42 7.37 12.37
N ALA A 296 -0.83 7.34 13.56
CA ALA A 296 -1.55 7.04 14.79
C ALA A 296 -2.21 8.33 15.34
N GLY A 297 -3.53 8.31 15.55
CA GLY A 297 -4.24 9.43 16.18
C GLY A 297 -4.70 10.57 15.26
N GLY A 298 -4.27 10.60 13.99
CA GLY A 298 -4.85 11.48 12.96
C GLY A 298 -4.66 12.99 13.19
N SER A 299 -3.82 13.39 14.13
CA SER A 299 -3.48 14.79 14.35
C SER A 299 -2.65 15.33 13.17
N LEU A 300 -2.93 16.57 12.79
CA LEU A 300 -2.23 17.29 11.73
C LEU A 300 -1.64 18.57 12.32
N HIS A 301 -0.31 18.66 12.33
CA HIS A 301 0.41 19.88 12.65
C HIS A 301 0.52 20.73 11.39
N ILE A 302 -0.15 21.88 11.41
CA ILE A 302 -0.09 22.88 10.34
C ILE A 302 1.15 23.75 10.60
N PRO A 303 2.03 23.93 9.61
CA PRO A 303 3.16 24.84 9.70
C PRO A 303 2.67 26.23 10.16
N GLU A 304 3.31 26.80 11.18
CA GLU A 304 3.04 28.16 11.65
C GLU A 304 3.17 29.13 10.47
N GLU A 305 2.06 29.77 10.12
CA GLU A 305 2.00 30.81 9.09
C GLU A 305 2.73 32.07 9.59
N GLY A 306 4.06 32.04 9.55
CA GLY A 306 4.87 33.23 9.77
C GLY A 306 4.66 34.25 8.66
N TYR A 307 4.95 35.52 8.96
CA TYR A 307 4.87 36.71 8.07
C TYR A 307 5.62 36.60 6.72
N ASN A 308 6.28 35.48 6.42
CA ASN A 308 7.07 35.23 5.21
C ASN A 308 6.63 34.02 4.38
N LEU A 309 5.50 33.35 4.66
CA LEU A 309 5.03 32.26 3.80
C LEU A 309 4.43 32.82 2.51
N ARG A 310 5.28 32.97 1.50
CA ARG A 310 4.88 33.30 0.13
C ARG A 310 3.92 32.22 -0.38
N GLU A 311 3.10 32.55 -1.39
CA GLU A 311 2.18 31.58 -2.03
C GLU A 311 2.88 30.26 -2.38
N ARG A 312 4.16 30.34 -2.79
CA ARG A 312 5.02 29.22 -3.17
C ARG A 312 5.70 28.46 -2.03
N SER A 313 5.70 28.96 -0.79
CA SER A 313 6.35 28.26 0.33
C SER A 313 5.74 26.87 0.57
N PHE A 314 6.55 25.88 0.93
CA PHE A 314 6.10 24.49 1.14
C PHE A 314 5.33 23.89 -0.04
N MET A 315 5.69 24.27 -1.27
CA MET A 315 5.17 23.65 -2.47
C MET A 315 6.12 22.58 -3.00
N LEU A 316 5.55 21.59 -3.66
CA LEU A 316 6.24 20.45 -4.24
C LEU A 316 5.70 20.21 -5.64
N GLU A 317 6.57 19.88 -6.58
CA GLU A 317 6.20 19.67 -7.96
C GLU A 317 6.98 18.47 -8.51
N PHE A 318 6.25 17.43 -8.91
CA PHE A 318 6.78 16.30 -9.63
C PHE A 318 6.57 16.53 -11.13
N ARG A 319 7.58 16.28 -11.95
CA ARG A 319 7.48 16.37 -13.42
C ARG A 319 7.52 15.00 -14.08
N ASP A 320 6.85 14.88 -15.22
CA ASP A 320 6.80 13.68 -16.05
C ASP A 320 8.18 13.18 -16.50
N ASN A 321 9.17 14.07 -16.57
CA ASN A 321 10.56 13.76 -16.91
C ASN A 321 11.41 13.24 -15.73
N GLY A 322 10.81 13.01 -14.56
CA GLY A 322 11.52 12.56 -13.34
C GLY A 322 12.19 13.68 -12.54
N SER A 323 12.07 14.94 -12.93
CA SER A 323 12.56 16.07 -12.13
C SER A 323 11.57 16.47 -11.04
N LEU A 324 12.12 17.00 -9.95
CA LEU A 324 11.42 17.46 -8.75
C LEU A 324 11.78 18.93 -8.50
N TYR A 325 10.78 19.76 -8.20
CA TYR A 325 10.98 21.12 -7.72
C TYR A 325 10.27 21.29 -6.39
N THR A 326 10.93 21.92 -5.42
CA THR A 326 10.28 22.21 -4.14
C THR A 326 10.72 23.55 -3.57
N HIS A 327 9.81 24.17 -2.84
CA HIS A 327 10.07 25.34 -2.03
C HIS A 327 9.87 24.94 -0.58
N SER A 328 10.88 25.19 0.24
CA SER A 328 10.77 25.23 1.70
C SER A 328 10.14 26.56 2.14
N SER A 329 10.36 26.99 3.38
CA SER A 329 9.86 28.30 3.82
C SER A 329 10.63 29.45 3.17
N THR A 330 11.94 29.30 2.97
CA THR A 330 12.81 30.37 2.45
C THR A 330 13.61 29.99 1.21
N ASN A 331 13.79 28.69 0.95
CA ASN A 331 14.63 28.20 -0.13
C ASN A 331 13.87 27.47 -1.23
N MET A 332 14.43 27.52 -2.44
CA MET A 332 14.03 26.72 -3.58
C MET A 332 15.06 25.61 -3.82
N PHE A 333 14.59 24.41 -4.10
CA PHE A 333 15.42 23.23 -4.42
C PHE A 333 14.97 22.62 -5.74
N ASN A 334 15.97 22.16 -6.49
CA ASN A 334 15.76 21.29 -7.64
C ASN A 334 16.30 19.92 -7.29
N GLY A 335 15.66 18.87 -7.78
CA GLY A 335 16.11 17.52 -7.57
C GLY A 335 15.49 16.58 -8.58
N ASP A 336 15.60 15.30 -8.27
CA ASP A 336 15.07 14.22 -9.10
C ASP A 336 14.28 13.27 -8.23
N TYR A 337 13.34 12.56 -8.84
CA TYR A 337 12.59 11.52 -8.18
C TYR A 337 12.36 10.34 -9.11
N THR A 338 12.13 9.20 -8.49
CA THR A 338 11.72 7.98 -9.18
C THR A 338 10.55 7.37 -8.45
N VAL A 339 9.61 6.82 -9.22
CA VAL A 339 8.44 6.12 -8.71
C VAL A 339 8.43 4.71 -9.25
N ASP A 340 8.10 3.77 -8.37
CA ASP A 340 7.72 2.42 -8.74
C ASP A 340 6.50 2.01 -7.92
N GLY A 341 5.33 1.98 -8.57
CA GLY A 341 4.07 1.79 -7.87
C GLY A 341 3.77 2.95 -6.89
N GLN A 342 3.77 2.67 -5.58
CA GLN A 342 3.65 3.69 -4.53
C GLN A 342 4.99 4.04 -3.88
N SER A 343 6.05 3.32 -4.23
CA SER A 343 7.39 3.62 -3.74
C SER A 343 7.89 4.88 -4.42
N LEU A 344 8.43 5.78 -3.61
CA LEU A 344 8.92 7.08 -4.02
C LEU A 344 10.34 7.21 -3.51
N ARG A 345 11.29 7.48 -4.40
CA ARG A 345 12.63 7.90 -4.01
C ARG A 345 12.84 9.30 -4.52
N MET A 346 13.15 10.22 -3.61
CA MET A 346 13.46 11.60 -3.94
C MET A 346 14.91 11.90 -3.60
N ASN A 347 15.60 12.53 -4.54
CA ASN A 347 16.86 13.19 -4.29
C ASN A 347 16.61 14.70 -4.36
N VAL A 348 16.30 15.31 -3.21
CA VAL A 348 16.18 16.76 -3.13
C VAL A 348 17.60 17.33 -3.31
N GLY A 349 17.87 17.92 -4.46
CA GLY A 349 19.23 18.36 -4.81
C GLY A 349 19.57 19.74 -4.26
N GLY A 350 20.50 20.41 -4.95
CA GLY A 350 20.95 21.74 -4.58
C GLY A 350 19.86 22.81 -4.69
N GLY A 351 19.95 23.81 -3.82
CA GLY A 351 19.01 24.92 -3.76
C GLY A 351 19.66 26.24 -3.37
N THR A 352 18.83 27.26 -3.17
CA THR A 352 19.28 28.50 -2.53
C THR A 352 19.75 28.23 -1.09
N LYS A 353 20.56 29.14 -0.53
CA LYS A 353 21.17 28.97 0.80
C LYS A 353 20.80 30.13 1.74
N VAL A 354 19.52 30.44 1.83
CA VAL A 354 18.96 31.36 2.81
C VAL A 354 18.75 30.62 4.13
N ASN A 355 18.86 31.30 5.28
CA ASN A 355 18.59 30.67 6.57
C ASN A 355 17.15 30.16 6.65
N GLU A 356 17.02 28.89 6.99
CA GLU A 356 15.74 28.18 7.01
C GLU A 356 15.04 28.31 8.37
N THR A 357 13.71 28.24 8.36
CA THR A 357 12.92 28.10 9.59
C THR A 357 12.98 26.66 10.12
N LYS A 358 12.59 26.46 11.38
CA LYS A 358 12.46 25.12 11.98
C LYS A 358 11.56 24.20 11.14
N GLU A 359 10.45 24.72 10.64
CA GLU A 359 9.50 23.96 9.83
C GLU A 359 9.98 23.74 8.40
N GLY A 360 10.68 24.71 7.82
CA GLY A 360 11.36 24.56 6.53
C GLY A 360 12.38 23.41 6.55
N LEU A 361 13.18 23.31 7.62
CA LEU A 361 14.12 22.21 7.81
C LEU A 361 13.39 20.87 7.96
N ALA A 362 12.35 20.81 8.80
CA ALA A 362 11.56 19.61 9.01
C ALA A 362 10.90 19.12 7.70
N TYR A 363 10.37 20.04 6.90
CA TYR A 363 9.78 19.75 5.59
C TYR A 363 10.79 19.12 4.63
N ILE A 364 11.98 19.72 4.49
CA ILE A 364 13.02 19.19 3.60
C ILE A 364 13.53 17.82 4.08
N GLN A 365 13.74 17.65 5.38
CA GLN A 365 14.12 16.36 5.95
C GLN A 365 13.05 15.28 5.72
N ALA A 366 11.78 15.62 5.86
CA ALA A 366 10.68 14.73 5.57
C ALA A 366 10.62 14.36 4.08
N LEU A 367 10.91 15.29 3.15
CA LEU A 367 11.02 14.97 1.73
C LEU A 367 12.20 14.03 1.45
N TYR A 368 13.37 14.23 2.06
CA TYR A 368 14.50 13.29 1.91
C TYR A 368 14.19 11.89 2.45
N ALA A 369 13.42 11.82 3.54
CA ALA A 369 13.08 10.56 4.20
C ALA A 369 11.82 9.90 3.65
N ALA A 370 11.08 10.56 2.76
CA ALA A 370 9.85 10.03 2.23
C ALA A 370 10.13 8.90 1.24
N ASP A 371 9.50 7.76 1.48
CA ASP A 371 9.72 6.51 0.75
C ASP A 371 8.47 6.02 0.01
N ARG A 372 7.32 6.65 0.27
CA ARG A 372 6.02 6.22 -0.24
C ARG A 372 5.09 7.40 -0.45
N PHE A 373 4.20 7.28 -1.43
CA PHE A 373 3.07 8.20 -1.60
C PHE A 373 1.72 7.49 -1.63
N GLU A 374 0.66 8.24 -1.36
CA GLU A 374 -0.74 7.83 -1.57
C GLU A 374 -1.52 9.02 -2.14
N LEU A 375 -2.17 8.79 -3.29
CA LEU A 375 -3.14 9.72 -3.85
C LEU A 375 -4.53 9.36 -3.34
N GLN A 376 -5.11 10.22 -2.52
CA GLN A 376 -6.41 10.01 -1.91
C GLN A 376 -7.54 10.25 -2.92
N LYS A 377 -8.70 9.61 -2.70
CA LYS A 377 -9.87 9.74 -3.59
C LYS A 377 -10.38 11.18 -3.75
N ASP A 378 -10.12 12.03 -2.76
CA ASP A 378 -10.48 13.44 -2.75
C ASP A 378 -9.45 14.35 -3.43
N GLY A 379 -8.40 13.77 -4.03
CA GLY A 379 -7.37 14.50 -4.75
C GLY A 379 -6.23 15.04 -3.87
N ARG A 380 -6.16 14.65 -2.59
CA ARG A 380 -5.01 14.97 -1.72
C ARG A 380 -3.86 13.97 -1.93
N LEU A 381 -2.63 14.44 -1.75
CA LEU A 381 -1.43 13.62 -1.82
C LEU A 381 -0.83 13.48 -0.42
N LYS A 382 -0.55 12.25 0.00
CA LYS A 382 0.24 11.97 1.20
C LYS A 382 1.61 11.47 0.79
N LEU A 383 2.67 12.02 1.38
CA LEU A 383 4.02 11.47 1.31
C LEU A 383 4.41 10.94 2.67
N PHE A 384 4.62 9.64 2.77
CA PHE A 384 4.94 8.96 4.00
C PHE A 384 6.44 8.91 4.22
N TYR A 385 6.85 9.13 5.47
CA TYR A 385 8.22 9.02 5.92
C TYR A 385 8.24 8.33 7.28
N ASN A 386 9.44 8.14 7.85
CA ASN A 386 9.60 7.47 9.15
C ASN A 386 8.90 6.10 9.20
N GLN A 387 9.08 5.29 8.14
CA GLN A 387 8.47 3.95 8.00
C GLN A 387 6.93 3.97 7.97
N GLY A 388 6.35 5.06 7.44
CA GLY A 388 4.90 5.25 7.34
C GLY A 388 4.21 5.64 8.65
N ARG A 389 4.97 5.95 9.71
CA ARG A 389 4.41 6.52 10.95
C ARG A 389 3.99 7.96 10.78
N ASP A 390 4.68 8.69 9.93
CA ASP A 390 4.43 10.11 9.68
C ASP A 390 4.17 10.35 8.19
N TYR A 391 3.48 11.44 7.88
CA TYR A 391 3.23 11.85 6.51
C TYR A 391 3.15 13.36 6.34
N LEU A 392 3.54 13.83 5.16
CA LEU A 392 3.24 15.16 4.67
C LEU A 392 1.92 15.08 3.90
N LEU A 393 0.95 15.91 4.26
CA LEU A 393 -0.33 16.02 3.54
C LEU A 393 -0.29 17.21 2.59
N PHE A 394 -0.67 17.00 1.34
CA PHE A 394 -0.72 18.02 0.30
C PHE A 394 -2.11 18.14 -0.31
N ARG A 395 -2.42 19.35 -0.77
CA ARG A 395 -3.58 19.68 -1.62
C ARG A 395 -3.11 20.14 -2.99
N ASP A 396 -4.06 20.23 -3.94
CA ASP A 396 -3.80 20.82 -5.26
C ASP A 396 -3.19 22.21 -5.11
N GLY A 397 -1.98 22.38 -5.64
CA GLY A 397 -1.24 23.63 -5.62
C GLY A 397 -1.46 24.46 -6.88
N LEU A 398 -2.08 23.90 -7.93
CA LEU A 398 -2.23 24.55 -9.22
C LEU A 398 -3.03 25.86 -9.09
N SER A 399 -4.10 25.85 -8.30
CA SER A 399 -4.91 27.04 -8.00
C SER A 399 -4.15 28.20 -7.35
N LEU A 400 -3.04 27.91 -6.65
CA LEU A 400 -2.27 28.90 -5.89
C LEU A 400 -1.15 29.53 -6.72
N VAL A 401 -0.71 28.87 -7.78
CA VAL A 401 0.41 29.35 -8.62
C VAL A 401 -0.03 29.79 -10.00
N SER A 402 -1.29 29.54 -10.37
CA SER A 402 -1.84 30.00 -11.64
C SER A 402 -2.05 31.50 -11.60
N SER A 403 -1.52 32.22 -12.60
CA SER A 403 -1.70 33.66 -12.73
C SER A 403 -2.49 34.02 -13.98
N THR A 404 -3.10 35.21 -14.02
CA THR A 404 -3.75 35.71 -15.23
C THR A 404 -2.76 35.73 -16.41
N PRO A 405 -3.11 35.13 -17.56
CA PRO A 405 -2.27 35.20 -18.75
C PRO A 405 -2.31 36.61 -19.38
N PRO A 406 -1.33 36.97 -20.22
CA PRO A 406 -1.40 38.19 -21.02
C PRO A 406 -2.73 38.30 -21.75
N ALA A 407 -3.26 39.52 -21.87
CA ALA A 407 -4.57 39.78 -22.47
C ALA A 407 -4.68 39.19 -23.90
N GLU A 408 -3.56 39.17 -24.61
CA GLU A 408 -3.44 38.60 -25.93
C GLU A 408 -3.67 37.08 -25.96
N LEU A 409 -3.40 36.31 -24.89
CA LEU A 409 -3.73 34.89 -24.86
C LEU A 409 -5.20 34.61 -24.55
N LEU A 410 -5.90 35.55 -23.92
CA LEU A 410 -7.27 35.32 -23.45
C LEU A 410 -8.22 34.91 -24.58
N GLY A 411 -9.14 34.01 -24.24
CA GLY A 411 -10.13 33.48 -25.17
C GLY A 411 -9.79 32.11 -25.74
N LYS A 412 -10.54 31.72 -26.76
CA LYS A 412 -10.56 30.36 -27.31
C LYS A 412 -9.70 30.27 -28.57
N TRP A 413 -8.94 29.18 -28.68
CA TRP A 413 -8.03 28.88 -29.77
C TRP A 413 -8.30 27.47 -30.26
N THR A 414 -8.19 27.23 -31.57
CA THR A 414 -8.34 25.90 -32.18
C THR A 414 -7.00 25.39 -32.67
N LEU A 415 -6.72 24.11 -32.42
CA LEU A 415 -5.60 23.43 -33.05
C LEU A 415 -5.85 23.41 -34.57
N ILE A 416 -4.82 23.70 -35.34
CA ILE A 416 -4.88 23.64 -36.81
C ILE A 416 -3.80 22.70 -37.37
N GLU A 417 -2.69 22.54 -36.66
CA GLU A 417 -1.54 21.81 -37.17
C GLU A 417 -0.66 21.30 -36.02
N ILE A 418 -0.11 20.09 -36.17
CA ILE A 418 1.01 19.58 -35.38
C ILE A 418 2.20 19.39 -36.30
N ARG A 419 3.34 19.98 -35.94
CA ARG A 419 4.61 19.85 -36.68
C ARG A 419 5.60 19.03 -35.88
N ILE A 420 6.23 18.05 -36.51
CA ILE A 420 7.31 17.23 -35.94
C ILE A 420 8.48 17.34 -36.92
N SER A 421 9.70 17.62 -36.43
CA SER A 421 10.86 18.00 -37.24
C SER A 421 11.16 17.08 -38.44
N ALA A 422 10.75 15.80 -38.37
CA ALA A 422 11.01 14.78 -39.38
C ALA A 422 9.77 14.27 -40.15
N LEU A 423 8.58 14.84 -39.92
CA LEU A 423 7.33 14.36 -40.53
C LEU A 423 6.52 15.49 -41.18
N PRO A 424 5.76 15.20 -42.25
CA PRO A 424 4.80 16.15 -42.78
C PRO A 424 3.80 16.57 -41.69
N PRO A 425 3.37 17.85 -41.67
CA PRO A 425 2.47 18.32 -40.63
C PRO A 425 1.13 17.60 -40.65
N THR A 426 0.63 17.30 -39.45
CA THR A 426 -0.73 16.77 -39.31
C THR A 426 -1.69 17.94 -39.16
N VAL A 427 -2.63 18.07 -40.10
CA VAL A 427 -3.59 19.19 -40.14
C VAL A 427 -4.91 18.77 -39.51
N PHE A 428 -5.51 19.67 -38.72
CA PHE A 428 -6.74 19.42 -37.98
C PHE A 428 -7.86 20.33 -38.48
N LYS A 429 -9.10 19.83 -38.42
CA LYS A 429 -10.28 20.65 -38.71
C LYS A 429 -10.50 21.66 -37.58
N PRO A 430 -10.70 22.95 -37.88
CA PRO A 430 -11.01 23.95 -36.87
C PRO A 430 -12.20 23.56 -36.00
N GLY A 431 -12.07 23.75 -34.69
CA GLY A 431 -13.12 23.53 -33.70
C GLY A 431 -13.13 22.14 -33.06
N GLU A 432 -12.44 21.14 -33.62
CA GLU A 432 -12.41 19.78 -33.04
C GLU A 432 -11.57 19.69 -31.76
N GLN A 433 -10.45 20.43 -31.72
CA GLN A 433 -9.56 20.50 -30.56
C GLN A 433 -9.29 21.96 -30.22
N THR A 434 -9.65 22.38 -29.00
CA THR A 434 -9.57 23.78 -28.60
C THR A 434 -8.98 23.95 -27.21
N ILE A 435 -8.28 25.07 -27.02
CA ILE A 435 -7.78 25.54 -25.73
C ILE A 435 -8.38 26.91 -25.43
N THR A 436 -8.79 27.14 -24.19
CA THR A 436 -9.36 28.42 -23.76
C THR A 436 -8.59 28.95 -22.56
N PHE A 437 -7.94 30.10 -22.74
CA PHE A 437 -7.26 30.81 -21.65
C PHE A 437 -8.25 31.71 -20.92
N ARG A 438 -8.37 31.50 -19.62
CA ARG A 438 -9.26 32.26 -18.75
C ARG A 438 -8.50 33.31 -17.96
N GLU A 439 -9.21 34.37 -17.58
CA GLU A 439 -8.68 35.47 -16.77
C GLU A 439 -8.18 35.01 -15.39
N ASN A 440 -8.76 33.95 -14.84
CA ASN A 440 -8.36 33.38 -13.56
C ASN A 440 -7.10 32.47 -13.63
N GLY A 441 -6.35 32.52 -14.74
CA GLY A 441 -5.12 31.75 -14.92
C GLY A 441 -5.30 30.30 -15.31
N TYR A 442 -6.55 29.83 -15.44
CA TYR A 442 -6.83 28.47 -15.89
C TYR A 442 -6.91 28.37 -17.41
N VAL A 443 -6.48 27.21 -17.91
CA VAL A 443 -6.61 26.80 -19.30
C VAL A 443 -7.58 25.64 -19.39
N ASP A 444 -8.68 25.81 -20.13
CA ASP A 444 -9.57 24.70 -20.45
C ASP A 444 -9.17 24.05 -21.76
N ILE A 445 -9.35 22.73 -21.83
CA ILE A 445 -9.08 21.97 -23.04
C ILE A 445 -10.30 21.13 -23.41
N GLU A 446 -10.70 21.22 -24.68
CA GLU A 446 -11.86 20.51 -25.24
C GLU A 446 -11.43 19.79 -26.52
N GLY A 447 -11.82 18.52 -26.69
CA GLY A 447 -11.44 17.68 -27.84
C GLY A 447 -10.67 16.42 -27.44
N TYR A 448 -10.51 15.47 -28.36
CA TYR A 448 -9.85 14.18 -28.10
C TYR A 448 -8.32 14.28 -28.27
N LYS A 449 -7.56 13.81 -27.26
CA LYS A 449 -6.10 13.54 -27.30
C LYS A 449 -5.22 14.65 -27.91
N LEU A 450 -5.32 15.88 -27.41
CA LEU A 450 -4.43 16.97 -27.85
C LEU A 450 -2.93 16.72 -27.57
N PHE A 451 -2.58 16.01 -26.49
CA PHE A 451 -1.19 15.84 -26.04
C PHE A 451 -0.82 14.38 -25.75
N GLY A 452 -1.33 13.43 -26.55
CA GLY A 452 -0.87 12.04 -26.52
C GLY A 452 -1.32 11.15 -25.34
N GLY A 453 -1.92 11.68 -24.27
CA GLY A 453 -2.25 10.87 -23.08
C GLY A 453 -3.53 11.16 -22.31
N THR A 454 -4.27 12.24 -22.59
CA THR A 454 -5.37 12.65 -21.68
C THR A 454 -6.74 12.02 -22.02
N PRO A 455 -7.51 11.55 -21.00
CA PRO A 455 -8.86 11.02 -21.19
C PRO A 455 -9.85 12.10 -21.64
N SER A 456 -10.90 11.69 -22.35
CA SER A 456 -11.96 12.53 -22.92
C SER A 456 -12.68 13.37 -21.86
N GLY A 457 -12.69 14.70 -22.01
CA GLY A 457 -13.47 15.63 -21.18
C GLY A 457 -12.86 17.03 -21.08
N LYS A 458 -13.62 17.99 -20.51
CA LYS A 458 -13.14 19.34 -20.22
C LYS A 458 -12.21 19.32 -19.00
N GLN A 459 -10.91 19.46 -19.23
CA GLN A 459 -9.90 19.47 -18.17
C GLN A 459 -9.40 20.90 -17.91
N ARG A 460 -9.03 21.19 -16.65
CA ARG A 460 -8.51 22.49 -16.21
C ARG A 460 -7.01 22.37 -15.91
N PHE A 461 -6.23 23.26 -16.48
CA PHE A 461 -4.78 23.38 -16.25
C PHE A 461 -4.37 24.82 -15.95
N GLY A 462 -3.10 25.11 -15.70
CA GLY A 462 -2.64 26.40 -15.17
C GLY A 462 -1.63 27.15 -16.04
N TYR A 463 -1.73 28.47 -16.03
CA TYR A 463 -0.75 29.40 -16.61
C TYR A 463 0.32 29.80 -15.59
N ARG A 464 1.60 29.75 -15.98
CA ARG A 464 2.81 29.92 -15.13
C ARG A 464 2.97 28.95 -13.95
N PRO A 465 2.84 27.64 -14.16
CA PRO A 465 3.47 26.70 -13.24
C PRO A 465 5.00 26.95 -13.23
N TRP A 466 5.66 27.12 -12.07
CA TRP A 466 7.12 27.16 -11.74
C TRP A 466 8.21 27.57 -12.77
N GLY A 467 8.10 27.28 -14.05
CA GLY A 467 8.97 27.68 -15.17
C GLY A 467 8.92 29.15 -15.60
N GLY A 468 8.21 30.01 -14.89
CA GLY A 468 8.21 31.46 -15.11
C GLY A 468 7.35 31.92 -16.29
N ASP A 469 7.60 33.16 -16.73
CA ASP A 469 6.88 33.81 -17.82
C ASP A 469 6.92 32.97 -19.10
N HIS A 470 5.83 32.96 -19.87
CA HIS A 470 5.70 32.20 -21.11
C HIS A 470 5.53 30.67 -20.99
N THR A 471 5.25 30.17 -19.79
CA THR A 471 5.10 28.74 -19.51
C THR A 471 3.65 28.34 -19.23
N LEU A 472 3.21 27.20 -19.79
CA LEU A 472 1.89 26.59 -19.56
C LEU A 472 2.05 25.18 -19.00
N PHE A 473 1.25 24.85 -17.99
CA PHE A 473 1.05 23.47 -17.56
C PHE A 473 -0.12 22.90 -18.33
N ILE A 474 0.04 21.78 -19.02
CA ILE A 474 -1.07 21.08 -19.66
C ILE A 474 -0.81 19.58 -19.60
N GLY A 475 -1.77 18.82 -19.05
CA GLY A 475 -1.73 17.36 -19.09
C GLY A 475 -0.44 16.76 -18.54
N TRP A 476 0.05 17.30 -17.41
CA TRP A 476 1.33 16.90 -16.77
C TRP A 476 2.61 17.37 -17.47
N THR A 477 2.49 18.03 -18.61
CA THR A 477 3.62 18.51 -19.42
C THR A 477 3.71 20.04 -19.43
N TYR A 478 4.95 20.52 -19.55
CA TYR A 478 5.26 21.95 -19.65
C TYR A 478 5.45 22.38 -21.10
N PHE A 479 4.69 23.42 -21.48
CA PHE A 479 4.82 24.04 -22.79
C PHE A 479 5.39 25.44 -22.66
N ILE A 480 6.35 25.76 -23.52
CA ILE A 480 6.70 27.14 -23.82
C ILE A 480 5.73 27.59 -24.91
N TYR A 481 5.11 28.75 -24.73
CA TYR A 481 4.27 29.32 -25.79
C TYR A 481 4.97 30.47 -26.50
N ASN A 482 4.66 30.61 -27.78
CA ASN A 482 4.97 31.79 -28.58
C ASN A 482 3.68 32.23 -29.28
N GLN A 483 3.33 33.51 -29.18
CA GLN A 483 2.16 34.06 -29.83
C GLN A 483 2.59 35.12 -30.84
N ASN A 484 2.10 34.99 -32.06
CA ASN A 484 2.23 35.98 -33.12
C ASN A 484 0.85 36.29 -33.71
N GLY A 485 0.25 37.39 -33.24
CA GLY A 485 -1.10 37.81 -33.64
C GLY A 485 -2.19 36.77 -33.34
N GLU A 486 -2.72 36.15 -34.39
CA GLU A 486 -3.77 35.12 -34.30
C GLU A 486 -3.23 33.69 -34.25
N ILE A 487 -1.91 33.52 -34.25
CA ILE A 487 -1.25 32.23 -34.17
C ILE A 487 -0.60 32.06 -32.81
N LEU A 488 -0.86 30.93 -32.17
CA LEU A 488 -0.26 30.50 -30.93
C LEU A 488 0.43 29.17 -31.16
N THR A 489 1.72 29.10 -30.85
CA THR A 489 2.52 27.87 -30.94
C THR A 489 2.87 27.41 -29.55
N LEU A 490 2.60 26.14 -29.23
CA LEU A 490 3.02 25.48 -28.00
C LEU A 490 4.12 24.47 -28.31
N ILE A 491 5.24 24.59 -27.60
CA ILE A 491 6.45 23.77 -27.77
C ILE A 491 6.68 22.98 -26.49
N ASN A 492 6.74 21.65 -26.60
CA ASN A 492 7.07 20.80 -25.46
C ASN A 492 8.53 21.04 -25.02
N ARG A 493 8.73 21.50 -23.79
CA ARG A 493 10.07 21.85 -23.27
C ARG A 493 11.02 20.66 -23.17
N ALA A 494 10.51 19.44 -23.00
CA ALA A 494 11.31 18.24 -22.75
C ALA A 494 11.82 17.55 -24.04
N ALA A 495 11.32 17.96 -25.21
CA ALA A 495 11.59 17.27 -26.46
C ALA A 495 12.32 18.18 -27.45
N ILE A 496 13.61 17.89 -27.67
CA ILE A 496 14.47 18.62 -28.63
C ILE A 496 13.89 18.56 -30.06
N ASP A 497 13.17 17.49 -30.40
CA ASP A 497 12.46 17.29 -31.67
C ASP A 497 10.94 17.04 -31.50
N GLY A 498 10.37 17.55 -30.39
CA GLY A 498 8.98 17.29 -30.02
C GLY A 498 7.94 17.96 -30.94
N PRO A 499 6.66 17.53 -30.84
CA PRO A 499 5.58 18.16 -31.59
C PRO A 499 5.41 19.63 -31.19
N ASN A 500 5.41 20.50 -32.20
CA ASN A 500 4.96 21.88 -32.09
C ASN A 500 3.47 21.94 -32.42
N TYR A 501 2.67 22.36 -31.45
CA TYR A 501 1.22 22.48 -31.60
C TYR A 501 0.88 23.90 -32.02
N VAL A 502 0.31 24.05 -33.21
CA VAL A 502 -0.05 25.36 -33.77
C VAL A 502 -1.55 25.54 -33.67
N PHE A 503 -1.94 26.63 -33.00
CA PHE A 503 -3.31 27.03 -32.79
C PHE A 503 -3.59 28.34 -33.51
N LYS A 504 -4.83 28.47 -33.98
CA LYS A 504 -5.38 29.72 -34.50
C LYS A 504 -6.46 30.24 -33.56
N ARG A 505 -6.51 31.55 -33.35
CA ARG A 505 -7.57 32.17 -32.55
C ARG A 505 -8.94 31.89 -33.17
N LEU A 506 -9.87 31.39 -32.36
CA LEU A 506 -11.28 31.33 -32.73
C LEU A 506 -11.87 32.71 -32.45
N LYS A 507 -12.10 33.48 -33.52
CA LYS A 507 -12.93 34.70 -33.40
C LYS A 507 -14.34 34.27 -33.05
N LYS A 508 -14.96 35.00 -32.12
CA LYS A 508 -16.37 34.82 -31.77
C LYS A 508 -17.27 34.95 -33.00
#